data_AF-A0A9D9GSD3-F1
#
_entry.id   AF-A0A9D9GSD3-F1
#
_cell.length_a   1.000
_cell.length_b   1.000
_cell.length_c   1.000
_cell.angle_alpha   90.00
_cell.angle_beta   90.00
_cell.angle_gamma   90.00
#
_symmetry.space_group_name_H-M   'P 1'
#
loop_
_entity.id
_entity.type
_entity.pdbx_description
1 polymer ?
#
loop_
_entity_poly.entity_id
_entity_poly.type
_entity_poly.pdbx_seq_one_letter_code
_entity_poly.pdbx_strand_id
1 'polypeptide(L)'
;MKKLSLFAVLGLLAACTDGGTPSGAYGRPDGLRPGGNPQTNPNSSITQMTTITEKTVNGRVAAGLAEYPGATTSDNYLAVAEMVFDLGNLGDDADPDIVRQAMYIVSPELYSACKDNPTSGCISWWRAKGNNESLFNENIKDLQSQLQVLTPDMVEFAAPDATLKFSVDENTGKITGITVSTGADSSMKFDRGTGNTFTNDVATLTYDSYKPNSDQPLTYADFGMYKIEYNNGITPSRYAPFAGGYNDKKIAVANIETDMSFRGRAVGVATNGTDTVNLDGGATLHFYKNTARSGLNAQFNNWYTVNIQQSATDDTNATFTFFESGDRDIEGPKLSNINDAGVPNGTGTMNVGYYGNGNTPIEAAGIAHFEEGIENGVKLDLSFGVKKLNN
;
A
#
# COMPACT_ATOMS: atom_id res chain seq x y z
N MET A 1 2.42 53.45 14.22
CA MET A 1 3.90 53.36 14.18
C MET A 1 4.31 52.35 13.13
N LYS A 2 5.51 52.55 12.58
CA LYS A 2 6.07 51.95 11.36
C LYS A 2 6.37 50.45 11.46
N LYS A 3 6.52 49.87 10.26
CA LYS A 3 6.96 48.52 9.85
C LYS A 3 8.39 48.14 10.28
N LEU A 4 8.74 46.89 9.90
CA LEU A 4 10.05 46.24 9.70
C LEU A 4 10.72 45.67 10.97
N SER A 5 11.48 44.56 10.98
CA SER A 5 11.72 43.35 10.16
C SER A 5 13.01 42.70 10.71
N LEU A 6 13.20 41.39 10.43
CA LEU A 6 14.49 40.71 10.19
C LEU A 6 15.21 39.95 11.35
N PHE A 7 15.23 38.62 11.17
CA PHE A 7 16.25 37.58 11.45
C PHE A 7 17.38 37.78 12.47
N ALA A 8 17.60 36.75 13.29
CA ALA A 8 18.93 36.18 13.51
C ALA A 8 18.88 34.70 13.95
N VAL A 9 19.69 33.89 13.27
CA VAL A 9 20.08 32.50 13.55
C VAL A 9 21.18 32.47 14.63
N LEU A 10 21.28 31.35 15.37
CA LEU A 10 22.41 30.70 16.07
C LEU A 10 21.86 30.11 17.40
N GLY A 11 21.93 28.83 17.74
CA GLY A 11 22.97 27.82 17.53
C GLY A 11 23.81 27.69 18.81
N LEU A 12 23.84 26.50 19.45
CA LEU A 12 24.71 25.96 20.53
C LEU A 12 23.82 25.19 21.57
N LEU A 13 24.17 24.05 22.16
CA LEU A 13 25.12 22.95 21.92
C LEU A 13 24.81 21.89 23.00
N ALA A 14 25.06 20.63 22.65
CA ALA A 14 25.20 19.41 23.45
C ALA A 14 25.14 19.44 25.00
N ALA A 15 24.46 18.42 25.52
CA ALA A 15 24.92 17.67 26.68
C ALA A 15 24.97 16.17 26.30
N CYS A 16 26.16 15.71 25.91
CA CYS A 16 26.57 14.32 26.11
C CYS A 16 27.26 14.25 27.47
N THR A 17 26.94 13.24 28.27
CA THR A 17 27.91 12.65 29.21
C THR A 17 27.97 11.16 28.93
N ASP A 18 29.14 10.76 28.45
CA ASP A 18 29.62 9.44 28.11
C ASP A 18 29.76 8.49 29.32
N GLY A 19 29.91 7.20 29.05
CA GLY A 19 30.68 6.32 29.93
C GLY A 19 30.56 4.82 29.70
N GLY A 20 31.12 4.28 28.60
CA GLY A 20 31.33 2.83 28.45
C GLY A 20 31.71 2.36 27.04
N THR A 21 32.96 2.63 26.64
CA THR A 21 33.63 2.31 25.35
C THR A 21 34.29 0.90 25.37
N PRO A 22 35.19 0.52 24.43
CA PRO A 22 34.93 0.09 23.04
C PRO A 22 35.72 -1.18 22.61
N SER A 23 35.24 -1.93 21.63
CA SER A 23 36.07 -2.67 20.66
C SER A 23 35.14 -3.14 19.53
N GLY A 24 35.33 -2.91 18.25
CA GLY A 24 36.46 -2.40 17.49
C GLY A 24 36.27 -2.99 16.09
N ALA A 25 35.74 -2.20 15.15
CA ALA A 25 35.83 -2.47 13.71
C ALA A 25 35.45 -1.20 12.95
N TYR A 26 36.46 -0.37 12.69
CA TYR A 26 36.43 0.63 11.64
C TYR A 26 36.39 -0.08 10.28
N GLY A 27 35.53 0.40 9.37
CA GLY A 27 35.79 0.33 7.92
C GLY A 27 34.78 -0.46 7.08
N ARG A 28 33.70 0.21 6.64
CA ARG A 28 33.32 0.45 5.23
C ARG A 28 31.82 0.83 5.13
N PRO A 29 31.43 1.75 4.24
CA PRO A 29 30.06 1.85 3.77
C PRO A 29 29.78 0.62 2.88
N ASP A 30 28.51 0.21 2.80
CA ASP A 30 28.02 -0.95 2.04
C ASP A 30 28.10 -2.30 2.76
N GLY A 31 26.92 -2.82 3.09
CA GLY A 31 26.73 -4.11 3.75
C GLY A 31 25.26 -4.38 4.06
N LEU A 32 24.39 -4.32 3.05
CA LEU A 32 23.08 -4.97 3.11
C LEU A 32 23.32 -6.47 3.27
N ARG A 33 23.27 -6.96 4.51
CA ARG A 33 23.25 -8.39 4.80
C ARG A 33 21.90 -8.97 4.36
N PRO A 34 21.90 -10.09 3.63
CA PRO A 34 20.71 -10.89 3.39
C PRO A 34 20.37 -11.66 4.67
N GLY A 35 19.09 -11.82 4.97
CA GLY A 35 18.61 -12.70 6.05
C GLY A 35 18.03 -11.94 7.24
N GLY A 36 16.71 -11.78 7.17
CA GLY A 36 15.88 -11.22 8.23
C GLY A 36 14.56 -10.84 7.60
N ASN A 37 13.67 -11.83 7.42
CA ASN A 37 12.27 -11.59 7.11
C ASN A 37 11.80 -10.54 8.13
N PRO A 38 11.51 -9.28 7.76
CA PRO A 38 11.02 -8.34 8.73
C PRO A 38 9.68 -8.90 9.16
N GLN A 39 9.64 -9.44 10.38
CA GLN A 39 8.43 -9.95 11.00
C GLN A 39 7.35 -8.87 10.86
N THR A 40 6.39 -9.16 9.98
CA THR A 40 5.00 -9.37 10.37
C THR A 40 4.60 -8.55 11.60
N ASN A 41 4.36 -7.26 11.39
CA ASN A 41 3.23 -6.66 12.08
C ASN A 41 2.05 -6.83 11.13
N PRO A 42 1.08 -7.72 11.44
CA PRO A 42 -0.06 -7.97 10.59
C PRO A 42 -0.97 -6.75 10.68
N ASN A 43 -0.71 -5.75 9.83
CA ASN A 43 -1.63 -4.65 9.67
C ASN A 43 -2.97 -5.21 9.17
N SER A 44 -4.01 -4.94 9.93
CA SER A 44 -5.43 -5.11 9.63
C SER A 44 -5.90 -4.37 8.36
N SER A 45 -5.05 -3.55 7.75
CA SER A 45 -5.32 -2.76 6.56
C SER A 45 -4.87 -3.47 5.29
N ILE A 46 -5.83 -4.09 4.59
CA ILE A 46 -5.58 -4.72 3.28
C ILE A 46 -5.20 -3.73 2.20
N THR A 47 -5.24 -2.42 2.45
CA THR A 47 -4.87 -1.46 1.44
C THR A 47 -4.30 -0.22 2.12
N GLN A 48 -3.11 0.23 1.70
CA GLN A 48 -2.76 1.65 1.84
C GLN A 48 -3.83 2.55 1.16
N MET A 49 -4.66 1.99 0.28
CA MET A 49 -5.94 2.56 -0.17
C MET A 49 -7.12 2.32 0.78
N THR A 50 -6.88 2.28 2.08
CA THR A 50 -7.94 2.57 3.05
C THR A 50 -7.67 3.92 3.71
N THR A 51 -6.77 4.74 3.13
CA THR A 51 -6.01 5.72 3.93
C THR A 51 -5.95 7.15 3.39
N ILE A 52 -6.87 7.51 2.47
CA ILE A 52 -7.36 8.90 2.51
C ILE A 52 -8.02 9.17 3.87
N THR A 53 -8.54 8.10 4.48
CA THR A 53 -8.78 7.94 5.91
C THR A 53 -7.50 8.19 6.73
N GLU A 54 -6.43 7.38 6.76
CA GLU A 54 -5.31 7.57 7.71
C GLU A 54 -4.56 8.92 7.70
N LYS A 55 -4.44 9.68 6.58
CA LYS A 55 -3.78 11.01 6.66
C LYS A 55 -4.74 12.11 7.12
N THR A 56 -5.99 12.06 6.69
CA THR A 56 -7.05 12.99 7.10
C THR A 56 -7.53 12.68 8.52
N VAL A 57 -7.58 11.40 8.87
CA VAL A 57 -7.89 10.84 10.18
C VAL A 57 -6.70 10.94 11.11
N ASN A 58 -5.44 10.74 10.73
CA ASN A 58 -4.32 11.11 11.63
C ASN A 58 -4.31 12.62 11.91
N GLY A 59 -4.54 13.46 10.89
CA GLY A 59 -4.63 14.91 11.09
C GLY A 59 -5.79 15.31 12.00
N ARG A 60 -6.95 14.65 11.87
CA ARG A 60 -8.16 14.95 12.66
C ARG A 60 -8.25 14.23 13.98
N VAL A 61 -7.72 13.02 14.12
CA VAL A 61 -7.53 12.31 15.39
C VAL A 61 -6.47 13.05 16.19
N ALA A 62 -5.37 13.49 15.57
CA ALA A 62 -4.41 14.36 16.26
C ALA A 62 -5.03 15.71 16.64
N ALA A 63 -5.86 16.32 15.78
CA ALA A 63 -6.57 17.57 16.12
C ALA A 63 -7.65 17.35 17.20
N GLY A 64 -8.40 16.26 17.12
CA GLY A 64 -9.45 15.89 18.05
C GLY A 64 -8.90 15.41 19.39
N LEU A 65 -7.70 14.84 19.41
CA LEU A 65 -6.97 14.47 20.63
C LEU A 65 -6.05 15.60 21.12
N ALA A 66 -5.97 16.74 20.44
CA ALA A 66 -5.14 17.87 20.88
C ALA A 66 -5.55 18.40 22.26
N GLU A 67 -6.83 18.24 22.62
CA GLU A 67 -7.40 18.60 23.93
C GLU A 67 -7.71 17.36 24.80
N TYR A 68 -7.34 16.16 24.35
CA TYR A 68 -7.53 14.94 25.11
C TYR A 68 -6.64 14.95 26.37
N PRO A 69 -7.20 14.67 27.56
CA PRO A 69 -6.45 14.80 28.82
C PRO A 69 -5.48 13.64 29.11
N GLY A 70 -5.48 12.58 28.28
CA GLY A 70 -4.58 11.42 28.43
C GLY A 70 -3.36 11.49 27.52
N ALA A 71 -2.43 10.55 27.69
CA ALA A 71 -1.28 10.41 26.80
C ALA A 71 -1.70 9.74 25.49
N THR A 72 -1.24 10.30 24.37
CA THR A 72 -1.44 9.73 23.05
C THR A 72 -0.10 9.59 22.35
N THR A 73 0.15 8.41 21.75
CA THR A 73 1.30 8.17 20.89
C THR A 73 0.84 8.14 19.42
N SER A 74 1.75 8.48 18.50
CA SER A 74 1.48 8.42 17.06
C SER A 74 1.05 7.03 16.59
N ASP A 75 1.51 6.01 17.28
CA ASP A 75 1.30 4.60 16.92
C ASP A 75 -0.14 4.15 17.22
N ASN A 76 -0.85 4.88 18.11
CA ASN A 76 -2.20 4.54 18.53
C ASN A 76 -3.29 5.14 17.63
N TYR A 77 -2.98 6.13 16.78
CA TYR A 77 -4.00 6.85 16.03
C TYR A 77 -4.83 5.96 15.09
N LEU A 78 -4.22 4.92 14.52
CA LEU A 78 -4.92 3.96 13.66
C LEU A 78 -5.91 3.11 14.47
N ALA A 79 -5.45 2.52 15.57
CA ALA A 79 -6.30 1.73 16.46
C ALA A 79 -7.47 2.57 17.00
N VAL A 80 -7.22 3.84 17.31
CA VAL A 80 -8.26 4.79 17.74
C VAL A 80 -9.27 5.07 16.63
N ALA A 81 -8.82 5.28 15.40
CA ALA A 81 -9.70 5.50 14.25
C ALA A 81 -10.62 4.31 13.95
N GLU A 82 -10.08 3.09 13.99
CA GLU A 82 -10.88 1.86 13.85
C GLU A 82 -11.90 1.75 14.99
N MET A 83 -11.45 2.01 16.21
CA MET A 83 -12.28 1.91 17.41
C MET A 83 -13.45 2.90 17.42
N VAL A 84 -13.30 4.11 16.87
CA VAL A 84 -14.38 5.12 16.77
C VAL A 84 -15.66 4.54 16.16
N PHE A 85 -15.52 3.74 15.10
CA PHE A 85 -16.66 3.14 14.41
C PHE A 85 -17.14 1.83 15.05
N ASP A 86 -16.33 1.23 15.91
CA ASP A 86 -16.61 -0.02 16.61
C ASP A 86 -17.05 0.17 18.08
N LEU A 87 -17.13 1.42 18.59
CA LEU A 87 -17.62 1.74 19.94
C LEU A 87 -19.01 1.15 20.25
N GLY A 88 -19.84 0.90 19.23
CA GLY A 88 -21.14 0.26 19.39
C GLY A 88 -21.09 -1.25 19.67
N ASN A 89 -19.98 -1.90 19.36
CA ASN A 89 -19.79 -3.36 19.38
C ASN A 89 -18.43 -3.74 20.00
N LEU A 90 -18.08 -3.16 21.15
CA LEU A 90 -16.82 -3.48 21.84
C LEU A 90 -16.76 -4.96 22.21
N GLY A 91 -15.70 -5.64 21.76
CA GLY A 91 -15.32 -6.95 22.27
C GLY A 91 -14.66 -6.85 23.65
N ASP A 92 -14.62 -7.97 24.38
CA ASP A 92 -14.10 -8.04 25.76
C ASP A 92 -12.59 -7.71 25.87
N ASP A 93 -11.84 -7.79 24.75
CA ASP A 93 -10.39 -7.59 24.69
C ASP A 93 -9.97 -6.19 24.17
N ALA A 94 -10.90 -5.25 24.02
CA ALA A 94 -10.58 -3.91 23.50
C ALA A 94 -9.66 -3.15 24.48
N ASP A 95 -8.55 -2.58 23.96
CA ASP A 95 -7.62 -1.78 24.77
C ASP A 95 -8.37 -0.56 25.37
N PRO A 96 -8.48 -0.47 26.71
CA PRO A 96 -9.23 0.60 27.37
C PRO A 96 -8.74 2.01 27.01
N ASP A 97 -7.45 2.19 26.72
CA ASP A 97 -6.89 3.50 26.36
C ASP A 97 -7.25 3.89 24.93
N ILE A 98 -7.32 2.92 24.02
CA ILE A 98 -7.82 3.12 22.66
C ILE A 98 -9.31 3.44 22.67
N VAL A 99 -10.10 2.72 23.48
CA VAL A 99 -11.54 2.96 23.64
C VAL A 99 -11.80 4.36 24.19
N ARG A 100 -11.05 4.81 25.20
CA ARG A 100 -11.16 6.17 25.77
C ARG A 100 -10.89 7.27 24.76
N GLN A 101 -9.84 7.13 23.97
CA GLN A 101 -9.50 8.09 22.92
C GLN A 101 -10.58 8.12 21.84
N ALA A 102 -11.08 6.96 21.42
CA ALA A 102 -12.17 6.85 20.46
C ALA A 102 -13.47 7.49 20.98
N MET A 103 -13.83 7.24 22.24
CA MET A 103 -14.97 7.90 22.88
C MET A 103 -14.83 9.42 22.86
N TYR A 104 -13.65 9.96 23.14
CA TYR A 104 -13.41 11.41 23.16
C TYR A 104 -13.57 12.03 21.76
N ILE A 105 -13.09 11.34 20.72
CA ILE A 105 -13.24 11.78 19.33
C ILE A 105 -14.70 11.80 18.90
N VAL A 106 -15.50 10.81 19.32
CA VAL A 106 -16.94 10.80 19.04
C VAL A 106 -17.67 11.88 19.83
N SER A 107 -17.35 12.03 21.12
CA SER A 107 -17.92 13.06 21.98
C SER A 107 -17.13 13.17 23.31
N PRO A 108 -16.63 14.36 23.66
CA PRO A 108 -16.05 14.62 24.98
C PRO A 108 -17.01 14.30 26.14
N GLU A 109 -18.33 14.42 25.92
CA GLU A 109 -19.37 14.05 26.89
C GLU A 109 -19.48 12.54 27.09
N LEU A 110 -19.39 11.76 26.02
CA LEU A 110 -19.30 10.29 26.10
C LEU A 110 -18.06 9.87 26.88
N TYR A 111 -16.89 10.42 26.52
CA TYR A 111 -15.66 10.18 27.28
C TYR A 111 -15.83 10.54 28.75
N SER A 112 -16.36 11.72 29.05
CA SER A 112 -16.54 12.17 30.44
C SER A 112 -17.45 11.25 31.25
N ALA A 113 -18.46 10.66 30.62
CA ALA A 113 -19.39 9.74 31.26
C ALA A 113 -18.82 8.33 31.46
N CYS A 114 -17.96 7.85 30.56
CA CYS A 114 -17.54 6.45 30.51
C CYS A 114 -16.03 6.22 30.71
N LYS A 115 -15.20 7.25 30.89
CA LYS A 115 -13.73 7.12 31.00
C LYS A 115 -13.25 6.15 32.09
N ASP A 116 -13.96 6.08 33.21
CA ASP A 116 -13.58 5.24 34.35
C ASP A 116 -14.02 3.78 34.15
N ASN A 117 -14.96 3.53 33.24
CA ASN A 117 -15.46 2.21 32.89
C ASN A 117 -15.85 2.11 31.40
N PRO A 118 -14.86 2.09 30.48
CA PRO A 118 -15.07 2.22 29.03
C PRO A 118 -15.56 0.90 28.41
N THR A 119 -16.74 0.44 28.81
CA THR A 119 -17.34 -0.83 28.37
C THR A 119 -18.51 -0.59 27.42
N SER A 120 -18.85 -1.61 26.62
CA SER A 120 -20.04 -1.61 25.76
C SER A 120 -21.32 -1.27 26.55
N GLY A 121 -21.41 -1.73 27.80
CA GLY A 121 -22.51 -1.42 28.72
C GLY A 121 -22.61 0.06 29.06
N CYS A 122 -21.48 0.73 29.37
CA CYS A 122 -21.49 2.17 29.68
C CYS A 122 -21.89 3.00 28.45
N ILE A 123 -21.31 2.67 27.29
CA ILE A 123 -21.59 3.38 26.03
C ILE A 123 -23.07 3.21 25.67
N SER A 124 -23.61 1.99 25.77
CA SER A 124 -25.03 1.71 25.50
C SER A 124 -25.95 2.47 26.46
N TRP A 125 -25.61 2.50 27.75
CA TRP A 125 -26.35 3.28 28.74
C TRP A 125 -26.31 4.78 28.45
N TRP A 126 -25.16 5.32 28.05
CA TRP A 126 -25.03 6.74 27.72
C TRP A 126 -25.85 7.10 26.48
N ARG A 127 -25.81 6.25 25.44
CA ARG A 127 -26.61 6.42 24.21
C ARG A 127 -28.12 6.43 24.52
N ALA A 128 -28.57 5.54 25.40
CA ALA A 128 -29.98 5.43 25.80
C ALA A 128 -30.51 6.65 26.60
N LYS A 129 -29.66 7.62 26.95
CA LYS A 129 -30.08 8.80 27.72
C LYS A 129 -30.41 9.99 26.82
N GLY A 130 -31.65 10.47 26.92
CA GLY A 130 -32.07 11.72 26.27
C GLY A 130 -31.84 11.67 24.76
N ASN A 131 -31.15 12.68 24.23
CA ASN A 131 -30.83 12.78 22.79
C ASN A 131 -29.43 12.25 22.44
N ASN A 132 -28.76 11.54 23.35
CA ASN A 132 -27.38 11.12 23.16
C ASN A 132 -27.21 10.10 22.03
N GLU A 133 -28.22 9.26 21.77
CA GLU A 133 -28.18 8.35 20.62
C GLU A 133 -28.15 9.11 19.28
N SER A 134 -28.98 10.15 19.14
CA SER A 134 -28.96 11.01 17.95
C SER A 134 -27.63 11.73 17.81
N LEU A 135 -27.12 12.32 18.90
CA LEU A 135 -25.82 13.00 18.91
C LEU A 135 -24.67 12.05 18.52
N PHE A 136 -24.67 10.83 19.08
CA PHE A 136 -23.70 9.79 18.74
C PHE A 136 -23.74 9.47 17.24
N ASN A 137 -24.94 9.18 16.73
CA ASN A 137 -25.12 8.80 15.34
C ASN A 137 -24.77 9.96 14.38
N GLU A 138 -25.09 11.20 14.73
CA GLU A 138 -24.74 12.40 13.96
C GLU A 138 -23.22 12.63 13.93
N ASN A 139 -22.53 12.50 15.07
CA ASN A 139 -21.08 12.66 15.13
C ASN A 139 -20.37 11.55 14.37
N ILE A 140 -20.82 10.30 14.50
CA ILE A 140 -20.31 9.17 13.70
C ILE A 140 -20.56 9.44 12.21
N LYS A 141 -21.75 9.91 11.83
CA LYS A 141 -22.08 10.22 10.44
C LYS A 141 -21.26 11.39 9.89
N ASP A 142 -20.99 12.43 10.68
CA ASP A 142 -20.12 13.54 10.30
C ASP A 142 -18.69 13.04 10.07
N LEU A 143 -18.15 12.27 11.02
CA LEU A 143 -16.84 11.62 10.89
C LEU A 143 -16.78 10.73 9.63
N GLN A 144 -17.81 9.93 9.38
CA GLN A 144 -17.94 9.09 8.17
C GLN A 144 -18.02 9.91 6.88
N SER A 145 -18.78 11.02 6.88
CA SER A 145 -18.95 11.87 5.69
C SER A 145 -17.66 12.57 5.26
N GLN A 146 -16.73 12.70 6.20
CA GLN A 146 -15.41 13.26 5.98
C GLN A 146 -14.38 12.18 5.57
N LEU A 147 -14.73 10.90 5.73
CA LEU A 147 -14.00 9.81 5.10
C LEU A 147 -14.40 9.75 3.63
N GLN A 148 -13.42 9.60 2.75
CA GLN A 148 -13.77 9.30 1.36
C GLN A 148 -14.33 7.87 1.32
N VAL A 149 -15.64 7.75 1.15
CA VAL A 149 -16.34 6.46 1.06
C VAL A 149 -15.81 5.70 -0.15
N LEU A 150 -15.23 4.52 0.08
CA LEU A 150 -14.94 3.55 -0.97
C LEU A 150 -16.28 3.05 -1.52
N THR A 151 -16.61 3.38 -2.76
CA THR A 151 -17.72 2.68 -3.43
C THR A 151 -17.19 1.40 -4.08
N PRO A 152 -18.02 0.36 -4.24
CA PRO A 152 -17.60 -0.91 -4.89
C PRO A 152 -17.00 -0.73 -6.30
N ASP A 153 -17.27 0.41 -6.95
CA ASP A 153 -16.77 0.76 -8.26
C ASP A 153 -15.35 1.37 -8.22
N MET A 154 -14.82 1.64 -7.02
CA MET A 154 -13.54 2.32 -6.80
C MET A 154 -12.36 1.37 -6.56
N VAL A 155 -12.57 0.08 -6.25
CA VAL A 155 -11.49 -0.76 -5.67
C VAL A 155 -11.25 -2.01 -6.52
N GLU A 156 -10.71 -1.78 -7.72
CA GLU A 156 -10.38 -2.80 -8.71
C GLU A 156 -8.89 -2.78 -9.06
N PHE A 157 -8.23 -3.94 -8.99
CA PHE A 157 -6.79 -4.12 -9.22
C PHE A 157 -6.58 -5.07 -10.38
N ALA A 158 -5.65 -4.70 -11.25
CA ALA A 158 -5.17 -5.56 -12.30
C ALA A 158 -4.09 -6.51 -11.76
N ALA A 159 -4.14 -7.74 -12.19
CA ALA A 159 -3.06 -8.73 -12.14
C ALA A 159 -2.79 -9.21 -13.57
N PRO A 160 -1.63 -9.86 -13.85
CA PRO A 160 -1.28 -10.30 -15.21
C PRO A 160 -2.38 -11.08 -15.94
N ASP A 161 -3.12 -11.91 -15.20
CA ASP A 161 -4.12 -12.84 -15.71
C ASP A 161 -5.43 -12.79 -14.90
N ALA A 162 -5.63 -11.78 -14.06
CA ALA A 162 -6.86 -11.60 -13.28
C ALA A 162 -7.19 -10.15 -12.97
N THR A 163 -8.44 -9.97 -12.53
CA THR A 163 -8.90 -8.76 -11.86
C THR A 163 -9.29 -9.08 -10.43
N LEU A 164 -8.80 -8.29 -9.47
CA LEU A 164 -9.17 -8.37 -8.07
C LEU A 164 -10.13 -7.22 -7.76
N LYS A 165 -11.37 -7.54 -7.39
CA LYS A 165 -12.39 -6.54 -7.04
C LYS A 165 -12.81 -6.71 -5.58
N PHE A 166 -12.63 -5.67 -4.79
CA PHE A 166 -13.04 -5.70 -3.38
C PHE A 166 -14.53 -5.41 -3.22
N SER A 167 -15.15 -6.13 -2.28
CA SER A 167 -16.50 -5.84 -1.80
C SER A 167 -16.40 -4.93 -0.58
N VAL A 168 -17.19 -3.87 -0.57
CA VAL A 168 -17.21 -2.86 0.50
C VAL A 168 -18.63 -2.73 1.02
N ASP A 169 -18.80 -2.74 2.34
CA ASP A 169 -20.05 -2.38 2.99
C ASP A 169 -20.30 -0.88 2.79
N GLU A 170 -21.38 -0.51 2.10
CA GLU A 170 -21.68 0.87 1.75
C GLU A 170 -22.01 1.76 2.97
N ASN A 171 -22.42 1.17 4.09
CA ASN A 171 -22.76 1.90 5.31
C ASN A 171 -21.52 2.13 6.18
N THR A 172 -20.60 1.17 6.22
CA THR A 172 -19.43 1.22 7.10
C THR A 172 -18.12 1.51 6.37
N GLY A 173 -18.09 1.43 5.04
CA GLY A 173 -16.88 1.53 4.23
C GLY A 173 -15.88 0.38 4.45
N LYS A 174 -16.30 -0.69 5.15
CA LYS A 174 -15.41 -1.83 5.49
C LYS A 174 -15.31 -2.78 4.32
N ILE A 175 -14.10 -3.27 4.04
CA ILE A 175 -13.89 -4.35 3.07
C ILE A 175 -14.47 -5.64 3.66
N THR A 176 -15.46 -6.21 2.97
CA THR A 176 -16.16 -7.44 3.39
C THR A 176 -15.70 -8.67 2.64
N GLY A 177 -15.04 -8.50 1.50
CA GLY A 177 -14.58 -9.61 0.67
C GLY A 177 -13.79 -9.17 -0.54
N ILE A 178 -13.35 -10.15 -1.32
CA ILE A 178 -12.65 -9.95 -2.58
C ILE A 178 -13.13 -10.97 -3.61
N THR A 179 -13.31 -10.52 -4.85
CA THR A 179 -13.60 -11.36 -6.00
C THR A 179 -12.40 -11.36 -6.92
N VAL A 180 -11.85 -12.54 -7.20
CA VAL A 180 -10.79 -12.74 -8.20
C VAL A 180 -11.42 -13.28 -9.46
N SER A 181 -11.31 -12.56 -10.57
CA SER A 181 -11.86 -12.97 -11.88
C SER A 181 -10.73 -13.26 -12.85
N THR A 182 -10.70 -14.48 -13.41
CA THR A 182 -9.75 -14.93 -14.42
C THR A 182 -10.49 -15.08 -15.76
N GLY A 183 -10.58 -13.98 -16.52
CA GLY A 183 -11.36 -13.93 -17.77
C GLY A 183 -12.88 -13.81 -17.55
N ALA A 184 -13.65 -13.99 -18.64
CA ALA A 184 -15.08 -13.64 -18.69
C ALA A 184 -15.99 -14.53 -17.82
N ASP A 185 -15.64 -15.81 -17.63
CA ASP A 185 -16.56 -16.82 -17.07
C ASP A 185 -16.07 -17.49 -15.78
N SER A 186 -14.91 -17.10 -15.24
CA SER A 186 -14.40 -17.68 -14.00
C SER A 186 -14.11 -16.62 -12.95
N SER A 187 -14.81 -16.70 -11.83
CA SER A 187 -14.58 -15.85 -10.66
C SER A 187 -14.66 -16.66 -9.39
N MET A 188 -13.81 -16.31 -8.43
CA MET A 188 -13.83 -16.84 -7.07
C MET A 188 -14.09 -15.69 -6.11
N LYS A 189 -15.09 -15.86 -5.24
CA LYS A 189 -15.38 -14.93 -4.17
C LYS A 189 -14.78 -15.45 -2.87
N PHE A 190 -14.23 -14.54 -2.09
CA PHE A 190 -13.69 -14.81 -0.78
C PHE A 190 -14.25 -13.78 0.20
N ASP A 191 -14.66 -14.26 1.38
CA ASP A 191 -15.10 -13.41 2.47
C ASP A 191 -13.89 -12.96 3.29
N ARG A 192 -13.99 -11.78 3.92
CA ARG A 192 -12.89 -11.23 4.72
C ARG A 192 -12.62 -12.13 5.94
N GLY A 193 -11.38 -12.59 6.04
CA GLY A 193 -10.83 -13.25 7.23
C GLY A 193 -10.10 -12.27 8.14
N THR A 194 -9.15 -12.78 8.93
CA THR A 194 -8.34 -11.97 9.85
C THR A 194 -7.17 -11.29 9.12
N GLY A 195 -6.87 -10.04 9.47
CA GLY A 195 -5.72 -9.33 8.90
C GLY A 195 -5.86 -9.22 7.39
N ASN A 196 -4.83 -9.63 6.65
CA ASN A 196 -4.79 -9.54 5.20
C ASN A 196 -5.29 -10.78 4.43
N THR A 197 -6.07 -11.61 5.09
CA THR A 197 -6.57 -12.88 4.55
C THR A 197 -8.04 -12.81 4.17
N PHE A 198 -8.40 -13.56 3.13
CA PHE A 198 -9.77 -13.81 2.70
C PHE A 198 -9.96 -15.30 2.46
N THR A 199 -11.13 -15.82 2.79
CA THR A 199 -11.36 -17.27 2.76
C THR A 199 -12.68 -17.61 2.09
N ASN A 200 -12.73 -18.79 1.48
CA ASN A 200 -13.96 -19.49 1.15
C ASN A 200 -13.78 -20.98 1.45
N ASP A 201 -14.76 -21.80 1.10
CA ASP A 201 -14.73 -23.25 1.38
C ASP A 201 -13.57 -23.99 0.70
N VAL A 202 -13.00 -23.44 -0.38
CA VAL A 202 -12.03 -24.15 -1.23
C VAL A 202 -10.61 -23.61 -1.15
N ALA A 203 -10.42 -22.37 -0.70
CA ALA A 203 -9.12 -21.71 -0.71
C ALA A 203 -9.03 -20.54 0.28
N THR A 204 -7.78 -20.19 0.60
CA THR A 204 -7.42 -18.97 1.32
C THR A 204 -6.65 -18.06 0.38
N LEU A 205 -7.06 -16.79 0.30
CA LEU A 205 -6.35 -15.72 -0.39
C LEU A 205 -5.63 -14.84 0.63
N THR A 206 -4.34 -14.62 0.44
CA THR A 206 -3.55 -13.62 1.18
C THR A 206 -3.25 -12.46 0.25
N TYR A 207 -3.53 -11.23 0.68
CA TYR A 207 -3.29 -10.01 -0.09
C TYR A 207 -2.18 -9.18 0.58
N ASP A 208 -1.00 -9.15 -0.02
CA ASP A 208 0.19 -8.48 0.53
C ASP A 208 0.45 -7.15 -0.19
N SER A 209 -0.01 -6.05 0.41
CA SER A 209 0.26 -4.67 -0.05
C SER A 209 1.66 -4.20 0.35
N TYR A 210 2.35 -3.51 -0.55
CA TYR A 210 3.71 -3.01 -0.34
C TYR A 210 3.76 -1.49 -0.28
N LYS A 211 4.67 -0.94 0.53
CA LYS A 211 4.94 0.50 0.53
C LYS A 211 5.96 0.86 -0.56
N PRO A 212 5.77 1.96 -1.32
CA PRO A 212 6.73 2.38 -2.34
C PRO A 212 8.06 2.83 -1.70
N ASN A 213 8.03 3.32 -0.46
CA ASN A 213 9.18 3.55 0.40
C ASN A 213 8.73 3.39 1.87
N SER A 214 9.68 3.30 2.82
CA SER A 214 9.35 3.05 4.25
C SER A 214 8.44 4.11 4.87
N ASP A 215 8.47 5.34 4.34
CA ASP A 215 7.98 6.54 5.03
C ASP A 215 6.74 7.17 4.38
N GLN A 216 6.37 6.75 3.16
CA GLN A 216 5.29 7.37 2.39
C GLN A 216 4.44 6.32 1.66
N PRO A 217 3.31 5.91 2.23
CA PRO A 217 2.37 5.05 1.53
C PRO A 217 1.76 5.75 0.30
N LEU A 218 1.23 4.94 -0.62
CA LEU A 218 0.36 5.42 -1.68
C LEU A 218 -1.03 5.74 -1.10
N THR A 219 -1.63 6.80 -1.60
CA THR A 219 -2.88 7.39 -1.10
C THR A 219 -4.07 6.96 -1.96
N TYR A 220 -3.85 6.87 -3.27
CA TYR A 220 -4.86 6.65 -4.30
C TYR A 220 -4.68 5.34 -5.06
N ALA A 221 -3.59 4.63 -4.80
CA ALA A 221 -3.18 3.42 -5.52
C ALA A 221 -2.55 2.41 -4.56
N ASP A 222 -2.43 1.17 -5.03
CA ASP A 222 -1.78 0.09 -4.30
C ASP A 222 -1.16 -0.90 -5.27
N PHE A 223 -0.22 -1.65 -4.74
CA PHE A 223 0.50 -2.67 -5.47
C PHE A 223 1.06 -3.69 -4.49
N GLY A 224 1.32 -4.88 -5.01
CA GLY A 224 1.91 -5.92 -4.20
C GLY A 224 1.76 -7.30 -4.83
N MET A 225 1.64 -8.29 -3.96
CA MET A 225 1.51 -9.70 -4.31
C MET A 225 0.26 -10.27 -3.67
N TYR A 226 -0.42 -11.20 -4.33
CA TYR A 226 -1.46 -12.00 -3.70
C TYR A 226 -1.17 -13.48 -3.90
N LYS A 227 -1.58 -14.28 -2.92
CA LYS A 227 -1.44 -15.73 -2.91
C LYS A 227 -2.81 -16.37 -2.78
N ILE A 228 -3.09 -17.41 -3.56
CA ILE A 228 -4.27 -18.27 -3.36
C ILE A 228 -3.77 -19.68 -3.04
N GLU A 229 -4.08 -20.17 -1.85
CA GLU A 229 -3.76 -21.52 -1.40
C GLU A 229 -5.04 -22.36 -1.37
N TYR A 230 -5.06 -23.44 -2.16
CA TYR A 230 -6.22 -24.32 -2.24
C TYR A 230 -6.19 -25.39 -1.15
N ASN A 231 -7.33 -25.59 -0.50
CA ASN A 231 -7.48 -26.50 0.65
C ASN A 231 -7.33 -27.98 0.25
N ASN A 232 -7.40 -28.31 -1.04
CA ASN A 232 -7.37 -29.68 -1.54
C ASN A 232 -5.96 -30.29 -1.64
N GLY A 233 -4.89 -29.49 -1.47
CA GLY A 233 -3.50 -29.94 -1.57
C GLY A 233 -3.06 -30.48 -2.95
N ILE A 234 -3.92 -30.38 -3.97
CA ILE A 234 -3.70 -30.90 -5.32
C ILE A 234 -3.59 -29.75 -6.32
N THR A 235 -4.46 -28.75 -6.19
CA THR A 235 -4.40 -27.56 -7.05
C THR A 235 -3.21 -26.72 -6.63
N PRO A 236 -2.27 -26.39 -7.54
CA PRO A 236 -1.13 -25.55 -7.22
C PRO A 236 -1.56 -24.20 -6.67
N SER A 237 -0.88 -23.73 -5.63
CA SER A 237 -1.11 -22.38 -5.12
C SER A 237 -0.76 -21.35 -6.19
N ARG A 238 -1.57 -20.29 -6.28
CA ARG A 238 -1.29 -19.15 -7.15
C ARG A 238 -0.51 -18.11 -6.37
N TYR A 239 0.47 -17.49 -7.00
CA TYR A 239 1.18 -16.35 -6.45
C TYR A 239 1.46 -15.37 -7.58
N ALA A 240 0.89 -14.17 -7.50
CA ALA A 240 0.92 -13.22 -8.61
C ALA A 240 0.94 -11.77 -8.11
N PRO A 241 1.55 -10.85 -8.87
CA PRO A 241 1.51 -9.44 -8.55
C PRO A 241 0.12 -8.84 -8.84
N PHE A 242 -0.22 -7.78 -8.12
CA PHE A 242 -1.35 -6.91 -8.42
C PHE A 242 -0.92 -5.44 -8.38
N ALA A 243 -1.61 -4.59 -9.14
CA ALA A 243 -1.52 -3.14 -8.98
C ALA A 243 -2.79 -2.45 -9.48
N GLY A 244 -3.08 -1.28 -8.95
CA GLY A 244 -4.28 -0.53 -9.29
C GLY A 244 -4.49 0.66 -8.37
N GLY A 245 -5.67 1.25 -8.42
CA GLY A 245 -6.02 2.39 -7.59
C GLY A 245 -7.46 2.83 -7.80
N TYR A 246 -7.85 3.92 -7.15
CA TYR A 246 -9.23 4.36 -7.22
C TYR A 246 -9.60 4.91 -8.59
N ASN A 247 -10.67 4.37 -9.16
CA ASN A 247 -11.16 4.77 -10.47
C ASN A 247 -11.52 6.26 -10.54
N ASP A 248 -12.06 6.85 -9.47
CA ASP A 248 -12.39 8.28 -9.38
C ASP A 248 -11.15 9.19 -9.22
N LYS A 249 -10.01 8.60 -8.85
CA LYS A 249 -8.70 9.29 -8.75
C LYS A 249 -7.80 9.00 -9.93
N LYS A 250 -8.23 8.13 -10.84
CA LYS A 250 -7.48 7.77 -12.04
C LYS A 250 -7.47 8.97 -13.00
N ILE A 251 -6.27 9.40 -13.36
CA ILE A 251 -6.05 10.49 -14.30
C ILE A 251 -5.79 9.86 -15.66
N ALA A 252 -6.62 10.21 -16.65
CA ALA A 252 -6.41 9.80 -18.02
C ALA A 252 -5.06 10.34 -18.52
N VAL A 253 -4.28 9.49 -19.21
CA VAL A 253 -2.95 9.83 -19.73
C VAL A 253 -2.97 11.13 -20.57
N ALA A 254 -4.03 11.34 -21.34
CA ALA A 254 -4.21 12.54 -22.16
C ALA A 254 -4.24 13.85 -21.34
N ASN A 255 -4.70 13.78 -20.09
CA ASN A 255 -4.88 14.93 -19.20
C ASN A 255 -3.61 15.28 -18.41
N ILE A 256 -2.57 14.46 -18.45
CA ILE A 256 -1.28 14.77 -17.82
C ILE A 256 -0.61 15.85 -18.67
N GLU A 257 -0.17 16.94 -18.05
CA GLU A 257 0.27 18.14 -18.79
C GLU A 257 1.79 18.22 -19.03
N THR A 258 2.59 17.55 -18.20
CA THR A 258 4.05 17.65 -18.23
C THR A 258 4.72 16.29 -18.13
N ASP A 259 6.01 16.22 -18.47
CA ASP A 259 6.86 15.10 -18.09
C ASP A 259 6.88 14.95 -16.56
N MET A 260 6.94 13.72 -16.08
CA MET A 260 6.89 13.43 -14.65
C MET A 260 7.85 12.30 -14.29
N SER A 261 8.40 12.37 -13.07
CA SER A 261 9.26 11.32 -12.51
C SER A 261 8.74 10.91 -11.15
N PHE A 262 8.67 9.60 -10.94
CA PHE A 262 8.18 8.99 -9.71
C PHE A 262 9.21 7.99 -9.22
N ARG A 263 9.27 7.80 -7.90
CA ARG A 263 10.13 6.80 -7.27
C ARG A 263 9.34 5.96 -6.29
N GLY A 264 9.70 4.69 -6.19
CA GLY A 264 9.07 3.77 -5.27
C GLY A 264 9.72 2.40 -5.32
N ARG A 265 8.88 1.36 -5.39
CA ARG A 265 9.29 -0.05 -5.27
C ARG A 265 8.61 -0.89 -6.34
N ALA A 266 9.29 -1.95 -6.76
CA ALA A 266 8.75 -3.01 -7.58
C ALA A 266 8.91 -4.34 -6.85
N VAL A 267 7.90 -5.19 -6.96
CA VAL A 267 7.89 -6.56 -6.44
C VAL A 267 7.35 -7.49 -7.51
N GLY A 268 7.69 -8.76 -7.43
CA GLY A 268 7.25 -9.70 -8.46
C GLY A 268 7.81 -11.09 -8.27
N VAL A 269 7.69 -11.87 -9.33
CA VAL A 269 8.21 -13.23 -9.42
C VAL A 269 8.87 -13.39 -10.76
N ALA A 270 9.95 -14.16 -10.75
CA ALA A 270 10.45 -14.73 -11.96
C ALA A 270 10.62 -16.22 -11.89
N THR A 271 10.34 -16.86 -13.01
CA THR A 271 10.36 -18.30 -13.15
C THR A 271 11.06 -18.69 -14.44
N ASN A 272 11.72 -19.84 -14.40
CA ASN A 272 11.95 -20.69 -15.56
C ASN A 272 11.39 -22.07 -15.19
N GLY A 273 11.29 -23.03 -16.11
CA GLY A 273 10.58 -24.30 -15.84
C GLY A 273 10.93 -25.07 -14.55
N THR A 274 12.08 -24.79 -13.91
CA THR A 274 12.54 -25.45 -12.67
C THR A 274 12.70 -24.52 -11.47
N ASP A 275 13.02 -23.25 -11.69
CA ASP A 275 13.41 -22.32 -10.64
C ASP A 275 12.40 -21.18 -10.51
N THR A 276 12.29 -20.65 -9.30
CA THR A 276 11.45 -19.48 -8.99
C THR A 276 12.19 -18.57 -8.03
N VAL A 277 12.20 -17.27 -8.32
CA VAL A 277 12.75 -16.23 -7.45
C VAL A 277 11.70 -15.16 -7.18
N ASN A 278 11.58 -14.79 -5.91
CA ASN A 278 10.77 -13.64 -5.50
C ASN A 278 11.60 -12.37 -5.65
N LEU A 279 11.01 -11.35 -6.25
CA LEU A 279 11.67 -10.11 -6.62
C LEU A 279 11.24 -8.98 -5.70
N ASP A 280 12.22 -8.20 -5.30
CA ASP A 280 12.02 -7.05 -4.45
C ASP A 280 13.12 -6.01 -4.69
N GLY A 281 12.71 -4.81 -5.08
CA GLY A 281 13.63 -3.81 -5.57
C GLY A 281 13.08 -2.39 -5.61
N GLY A 282 13.98 -1.43 -5.78
CA GLY A 282 13.61 -0.04 -6.03
C GLY A 282 13.04 0.14 -7.44
N ALA A 283 12.13 1.10 -7.61
CA ALA A 283 11.55 1.43 -8.90
C ALA A 283 11.58 2.93 -9.17
N THR A 284 11.87 3.31 -10.42
CA THR A 284 11.71 4.67 -10.93
C THR A 284 10.87 4.63 -12.18
N LEU A 285 9.82 5.46 -12.23
CA LEU A 285 8.94 5.59 -13.39
C LEU A 285 9.09 7.00 -13.96
N HIS A 286 9.27 7.08 -15.27
CA HIS A 286 9.23 8.32 -16.03
C HIS A 286 8.03 8.32 -16.96
N PHE A 287 7.23 9.37 -16.90
CA PHE A 287 6.19 9.66 -17.89
C PHE A 287 6.69 10.74 -18.85
N TYR A 288 6.59 10.46 -20.15
CA TYR A 288 6.96 11.37 -21.22
C TYR A 288 5.70 11.91 -21.89
N LYS A 289 5.39 13.19 -21.66
CA LYS A 289 4.20 13.86 -22.19
C LYS A 289 4.14 13.83 -23.70
N ASN A 290 5.26 14.12 -24.35
CA ASN A 290 5.32 14.26 -25.81
C ASN A 290 4.94 12.97 -26.54
N THR A 291 5.22 11.81 -25.93
CA THR A 291 4.92 10.50 -26.50
C THR A 291 3.74 9.81 -25.83
N ALA A 292 3.23 10.37 -24.72
CA ALA A 292 2.24 9.76 -23.85
C ALA A 292 2.63 8.34 -23.36
N ARG A 293 3.91 8.16 -23.03
CA ARG A 293 4.49 6.84 -22.69
C ARG A 293 5.22 6.84 -21.37
N SER A 294 5.34 5.65 -20.80
CA SER A 294 6.06 5.41 -19.56
C SER A 294 7.32 4.59 -19.79
N GLY A 295 8.37 4.92 -19.05
CA GLY A 295 9.56 4.08 -18.87
C GLY A 295 9.71 3.70 -17.40
N LEU A 296 9.85 2.42 -17.09
CA LEU A 296 10.12 1.89 -15.75
C LEU A 296 11.55 1.39 -15.66
N ASN A 297 12.27 1.77 -14.62
CA ASN A 297 13.52 1.14 -14.20
C ASN A 297 13.28 0.45 -12.85
N ALA A 298 13.40 -0.87 -12.81
CA ALA A 298 13.28 -1.68 -11.60
C ALA A 298 14.63 -2.33 -11.26
N GLN A 299 15.12 -2.09 -10.05
CA GLN A 299 16.43 -2.56 -9.58
C GLN A 299 16.22 -3.61 -8.48
N PHE A 300 16.17 -4.89 -8.87
CA PHE A 300 15.98 -5.99 -7.94
C PHE A 300 17.28 -6.33 -7.21
N ASN A 301 17.19 -6.62 -5.92
CA ASN A 301 18.36 -6.84 -5.07
C ASN A 301 19.06 -8.18 -5.32
N ASN A 302 18.30 -9.16 -5.82
CA ASN A 302 18.66 -10.56 -6.00
C ASN A 302 18.51 -11.03 -7.45
N TRP A 303 18.29 -10.10 -8.39
CA TRP A 303 18.12 -10.43 -9.81
C TRP A 303 18.55 -9.29 -10.74
N TYR A 304 18.17 -9.37 -12.02
CA TYR A 304 18.49 -8.33 -13.00
C TYR A 304 17.89 -6.97 -12.62
N THR A 305 18.59 -5.90 -13.00
CA THR A 305 17.94 -4.60 -13.21
C THR A 305 17.18 -4.64 -14.54
N VAL A 306 15.93 -4.20 -14.53
CA VAL A 306 15.04 -4.26 -15.69
C VAL A 306 14.61 -2.85 -16.09
N ASN A 307 14.88 -2.48 -17.34
CA ASN A 307 14.32 -1.31 -17.99
C ASN A 307 13.16 -1.74 -18.88
N ILE A 308 12.03 -1.07 -18.75
CA ILE A 308 10.80 -1.35 -19.48
C ILE A 308 10.34 -0.06 -20.15
N GLN A 309 10.10 -0.10 -21.45
CA GLN A 309 9.66 1.05 -22.21
C GLN A 309 8.37 0.72 -22.94
N GLN A 310 7.27 1.44 -22.63
CA GLN A 310 6.02 1.30 -23.38
C GLN A 310 6.24 1.60 -24.87
N SER A 311 5.59 0.78 -25.71
CA SER A 311 5.71 0.80 -27.15
C SER A 311 5.13 2.09 -27.74
N ALA A 312 5.53 2.35 -28.98
CA ALA A 312 5.16 3.55 -29.68
C ALA A 312 3.76 3.54 -30.28
N THR A 313 3.28 2.35 -30.57
CA THR A 313 2.11 2.08 -31.38
C THR A 313 1.00 1.38 -30.60
N ASP A 314 1.31 0.97 -29.37
CA ASP A 314 0.45 0.20 -28.49
C ASP A 314 0.87 0.49 -27.04
N ASP A 315 -0.06 1.00 -26.24
CA ASP A 315 0.18 1.42 -24.87
C ASP A 315 0.29 0.25 -23.87
N THR A 316 -0.02 -0.97 -24.32
CA THR A 316 0.12 -2.20 -23.54
C THR A 316 1.42 -2.92 -23.82
N ASN A 317 1.89 -2.93 -25.07
CA ASN A 317 3.16 -3.56 -25.45
C ASN A 317 4.35 -2.79 -24.89
N ALA A 318 5.40 -3.49 -24.47
CA ALA A 318 6.60 -2.87 -23.94
C ALA A 318 7.87 -3.63 -24.32
N THR A 319 8.96 -2.89 -24.51
CA THR A 319 10.30 -3.43 -24.70
C THR A 319 10.99 -3.56 -23.36
N PHE A 320 11.59 -4.71 -23.10
CA PHE A 320 12.34 -4.99 -21.88
C PHE A 320 13.84 -5.05 -22.19
N THR A 321 14.65 -4.50 -21.30
CA THR A 321 16.11 -4.59 -21.36
C THR A 321 16.62 -4.94 -19.98
N PHE A 322 17.44 -5.97 -19.89
CA PHE A 322 17.93 -6.56 -18.65
C PHE A 322 19.42 -6.29 -18.51
N PHE A 323 19.81 -5.89 -17.31
CA PHE A 323 21.19 -5.61 -16.95
C PHE A 323 21.52 -6.41 -15.70
N GLU A 324 22.61 -7.16 -15.73
CA GLU A 324 23.13 -7.80 -14.52
C GLU A 324 23.44 -6.71 -13.49
N SER A 325 22.99 -6.92 -12.25
CA SER A 325 23.16 -5.95 -11.18
C SER A 325 24.61 -5.96 -10.64
N GLY A 326 25.58 -5.49 -11.41
CA GLY A 326 26.99 -5.42 -11.00
C GLY A 326 27.59 -6.76 -10.53
N ASP A 327 28.64 -6.71 -9.69
CA ASP A 327 29.42 -7.85 -9.13
C ASP A 327 28.61 -8.86 -8.26
N ARG A 328 27.28 -8.93 -8.39
CA ARG A 328 26.43 -9.87 -7.65
C ARG A 328 26.02 -11.02 -8.54
N ASP A 329 26.31 -12.23 -8.08
CA ASP A 329 25.76 -13.44 -8.68
C ASP A 329 24.23 -13.38 -8.61
N ILE A 330 23.59 -13.58 -9.75
CA ILE A 330 22.15 -13.73 -9.85
C ILE A 330 21.71 -14.99 -9.10
N GLU A 331 20.84 -14.81 -8.11
CA GLU A 331 20.18 -15.89 -7.38
C GLU A 331 18.82 -16.16 -8.04
N GLY A 332 18.77 -17.06 -9.03
CA GLY A 332 17.49 -17.47 -9.63
C GLY A 332 17.55 -17.84 -11.11
N PRO A 333 16.39 -17.88 -11.79
CA PRO A 333 16.26 -18.12 -13.22
C PRO A 333 17.17 -17.19 -14.03
N LYS A 334 17.89 -17.74 -15.01
CA LYS A 334 18.74 -16.98 -15.93
C LYS A 334 18.08 -16.90 -17.30
N LEU A 335 18.21 -15.74 -17.96
CA LEU A 335 17.76 -15.56 -19.34
C LEU A 335 18.57 -16.47 -20.26
N SER A 336 17.89 -17.09 -21.22
CA SER A 336 18.48 -18.10 -22.09
C SER A 336 19.42 -17.45 -23.11
N ASN A 337 19.07 -16.26 -23.62
CA ASN A 337 19.96 -15.42 -24.42
C ASN A 337 19.67 -13.93 -24.19
N ILE A 338 20.70 -13.15 -23.92
CA ILE A 338 20.65 -11.68 -23.92
C ILE A 338 21.58 -11.21 -25.04
N ASN A 339 21.10 -10.36 -25.95
CA ASN A 339 21.99 -9.80 -26.97
C ASN A 339 22.97 -8.76 -26.36
N ASP A 340 23.96 -8.32 -27.12
CA ASP A 340 24.95 -7.33 -26.65
C ASP A 340 24.33 -6.01 -26.16
N ALA A 341 23.07 -5.73 -26.49
CA ALA A 341 22.32 -4.55 -26.05
C ALA A 341 21.47 -4.79 -24.79
N GLY A 342 21.54 -5.97 -24.16
CA GLY A 342 20.74 -6.29 -22.97
C GLY A 342 19.30 -6.72 -23.27
N VAL A 343 18.93 -6.93 -24.54
CA VAL A 343 17.55 -7.23 -24.96
C VAL A 343 17.41 -8.74 -25.22
N PRO A 344 16.61 -9.47 -24.43
CA PRO A 344 16.29 -10.86 -24.70
C PRO A 344 15.24 -10.97 -25.82
N ASN A 345 15.16 -12.15 -26.44
CA ASN A 345 14.04 -12.47 -27.31
C ASN A 345 12.82 -12.77 -26.44
N GLY A 346 11.72 -12.03 -26.62
CA GLY A 346 10.50 -12.28 -25.86
C GLY A 346 9.43 -11.23 -26.13
N THR A 347 8.27 -11.44 -25.52
CA THR A 347 7.14 -10.51 -25.57
C THR A 347 6.96 -9.87 -24.20
N GLY A 348 6.68 -8.57 -24.18
CA GLY A 348 6.52 -7.82 -22.95
C GLY A 348 5.32 -6.90 -23.00
N THR A 349 4.65 -6.75 -21.85
CA THR A 349 3.58 -5.77 -21.67
C THR A 349 3.80 -4.95 -20.40
N MET A 350 3.34 -3.70 -20.40
CA MET A 350 3.33 -2.85 -19.22
C MET A 350 2.07 -1.97 -19.22
N ASN A 351 1.33 -2.03 -18.12
CA ASN A 351 0.15 -1.21 -17.88
C ASN A 351 0.40 -0.29 -16.69
N VAL A 352 0.13 1.00 -16.86
CA VAL A 352 0.37 2.03 -15.84
C VAL A 352 -0.90 2.83 -15.58
N GLY A 353 -1.32 2.90 -14.32
CA GLY A 353 -2.33 3.83 -13.85
C GLY A 353 -1.69 5.03 -13.16
N TYR A 354 -2.20 6.23 -13.45
CA TYR A 354 -1.79 7.48 -12.81
C TYR A 354 -2.90 7.99 -11.91
N TYR A 355 -2.55 8.44 -10.70
CA TYR A 355 -3.53 8.78 -9.68
C TYR A 355 -3.20 10.08 -8.96
N GLY A 356 -4.24 10.84 -8.61
CA GLY A 356 -4.11 12.12 -7.90
C GLY A 356 -5.45 12.83 -7.69
N ASN A 357 -5.38 13.99 -7.04
CA ASN A 357 -6.51 14.93 -6.98
C ASN A 357 -6.31 15.99 -8.09
N GLY A 358 -7.23 16.02 -9.06
CA GLY A 358 -7.14 16.90 -10.24
C GLY A 358 -6.31 16.31 -11.38
N ASN A 359 -5.76 17.15 -12.26
CA ASN A 359 -5.04 16.70 -13.47
C ASN A 359 -3.53 16.47 -13.27
N THR A 360 -3.04 16.56 -12.03
CA THR A 360 -1.62 16.32 -11.71
C THR A 360 -1.47 15.00 -10.96
N PRO A 361 -0.97 13.95 -11.61
CA PRO A 361 -0.64 12.72 -10.93
C PRO A 361 0.40 12.96 -9.82
N ILE A 362 0.13 12.42 -8.64
CA ILE A 362 1.11 12.38 -7.56
C ILE A 362 1.59 10.96 -7.27
N GLU A 363 0.91 9.96 -7.83
CA GLU A 363 1.16 8.53 -7.66
C GLU A 363 0.95 7.80 -8.99
N ALA A 364 1.65 6.70 -9.16
CA ALA A 364 1.38 5.74 -10.21
C ALA A 364 1.58 4.32 -9.70
N ALA A 365 0.81 3.38 -10.25
CA ALA A 365 0.94 1.96 -9.97
C ALA A 365 0.66 1.18 -11.25
N GLY A 366 1.31 0.02 -11.40
CA GLY A 366 1.19 -0.75 -12.62
C GLY A 366 1.72 -2.16 -12.50
N ILE A 367 1.43 -2.93 -13.55
CA ILE A 367 1.92 -4.29 -13.74
C ILE A 367 2.76 -4.34 -15.00
N ALA A 368 3.78 -5.19 -15.00
CA ALA A 368 4.51 -5.53 -16.20
C ALA A 368 4.75 -7.04 -16.27
N HIS A 369 4.71 -7.57 -17.48
CA HIS A 369 4.87 -8.99 -17.77
C HIS A 369 5.87 -9.16 -18.91
N PHE A 370 6.73 -10.17 -18.83
CA PHE A 370 7.63 -10.59 -19.89
C PHE A 370 7.69 -12.12 -19.99
N GLU A 371 7.75 -12.63 -21.21
CA GLU A 371 7.95 -14.06 -21.51
C GLU A 371 8.95 -14.25 -22.67
N GLU A 372 9.97 -15.08 -22.47
CA GLU A 372 11.05 -15.35 -23.45
C GLU A 372 10.58 -16.15 -24.69
N GLY A 373 9.38 -16.74 -24.66
CA GLY A 373 8.76 -17.39 -25.83
C GLY A 373 9.42 -18.71 -26.27
N ILE A 374 10.23 -19.32 -25.40
CA ILE A 374 10.87 -20.64 -25.60
C ILE A 374 10.48 -21.59 -24.46
N GLU A 375 10.62 -22.89 -24.69
CA GLU A 375 10.33 -23.90 -23.66
C GLU A 375 11.23 -23.68 -22.44
N ASN A 376 10.61 -23.61 -21.26
CA ASN A 376 11.28 -23.29 -20.00
C ASN A 376 12.03 -21.94 -19.99
N GLY A 377 11.71 -21.04 -20.93
CA GLY A 377 12.24 -19.67 -20.94
C GLY A 377 11.78 -18.86 -19.74
N VAL A 378 12.47 -17.75 -19.49
CA VAL A 378 12.14 -16.89 -18.35
C VAL A 378 10.78 -16.24 -18.53
N LYS A 379 9.97 -16.28 -17.47
CA LYS A 379 8.79 -15.44 -17.27
C LYS A 379 9.02 -14.50 -16.10
N LEU A 380 8.62 -13.24 -16.26
CA LEU A 380 8.67 -12.21 -15.24
C LEU A 380 7.29 -11.58 -15.12
N ASP A 381 6.73 -11.63 -13.92
CA ASP A 381 5.53 -10.90 -13.53
C ASP A 381 5.90 -9.93 -12.41
N LEU A 382 5.64 -8.63 -12.58
CA LEU A 382 5.89 -7.64 -11.55
C LEU A 382 4.73 -6.66 -11.39
N SER A 383 4.60 -6.15 -10.16
CA SER A 383 3.86 -4.95 -9.84
C SER A 383 4.81 -3.86 -9.34
N PHE A 384 4.42 -2.61 -9.51
CA PHE A 384 5.14 -1.48 -8.96
C PHE A 384 4.18 -0.41 -8.46
N GLY A 385 4.65 0.32 -7.47
CA GLY A 385 4.01 1.52 -6.96
C GLY A 385 5.05 2.60 -6.71
N VAL A 386 4.75 3.80 -7.21
CA VAL A 386 5.68 4.92 -7.23
C VAL A 386 4.98 6.22 -6.90
N LYS A 387 5.68 7.12 -6.21
CA LYS A 387 5.18 8.43 -5.79
C LYS A 387 6.02 9.54 -6.41
N LYS A 388 5.39 10.66 -6.75
CA LYS A 388 6.04 11.80 -7.38
C LYS A 388 7.10 12.34 -6.42
N LEU A 389 8.30 12.59 -6.93
CA LEU A 389 9.34 13.25 -6.15
C LEU A 389 8.92 14.70 -5.89
N ASN A 390 8.88 15.12 -4.62
CA ASN A 390 8.76 16.53 -4.29
C ASN A 390 10.11 17.17 -4.62
N ASN A 391 10.14 18.01 -5.65
CA ASN A 391 11.30 18.86 -5.95
C ASN A 391 11.45 19.97 -4.92
#